data_AF-A0A8J2PF56-F1
#
_entry.id   AF-A0A8J2PF56-F1
#
_cell.length_a   1.000
_cell.length_b   1.000
_cell.length_c   1.000
_cell.angle_alpha   90.00
_cell.angle_beta   90.00
_cell.angle_gamma   90.00
#
_symmetry.space_group_name_H-M   'P 1'
#
loop_
_entity.id
_entity.type
_entity.pdbx_description
1 polymer ?
#
loop_
_entity_poly.entity_id
_entity_poly.type
_entity_poly.pdbx_seq_one_letter_code
_entity_poly.pdbx_strand_id
1 'polypeptide(L)'
;MAHNFLKTIRPRPIDLFVTHGIVSKLVEYLKMEEHPEMQYIACWVLTTVAFGNHEQTSAVVQAGAVDVLLHLFDSPVPRIVDQAIWCIGNISGDGPEMQKHLLSRGLVTKLVQMAQCQRKLASEHLSNIVWTLANLCENPEYPSTDMQSCLSVF
;
A
#
# COMPACT_ATOMS: atom_id res chain seq x y z
N MET A 1 42.42 -0.38 -15.83
CA MET A 1 41.93 -0.50 -14.44
C MET A 1 40.45 -0.84 -14.50
N ALA A 2 40.16 -2.14 -14.35
CA ALA A 2 38.82 -2.70 -14.36
C ALA A 2 38.09 -2.32 -13.06
N HIS A 3 37.15 -1.40 -13.13
CA HIS A 3 36.29 -1.02 -12.00
C HIS A 3 34.85 -1.44 -12.27
N ASN A 4 34.63 -2.62 -12.86
CA ASN A 4 33.31 -3.02 -13.34
C ASN A 4 33.03 -4.53 -13.44
N PHE A 5 33.66 -5.38 -12.63
CA PHE A 5 33.30 -6.81 -12.59
C PHE A 5 33.28 -7.31 -11.15
N LEU A 6 32.14 -7.88 -10.75
CA LEU A 6 31.83 -8.53 -9.47
C LEU A 6 31.33 -7.63 -8.31
N LYS A 7 30.23 -6.89 -8.53
CA LYS A 7 29.20 -6.86 -7.48
C LYS A 7 28.62 -8.27 -7.43
N THR A 8 29.14 -9.10 -6.52
CA THR A 8 28.49 -10.35 -6.14
C THR A 8 27.01 -10.05 -5.93
N ILE A 9 26.11 -10.71 -6.67
CA ILE A 9 24.66 -10.53 -6.59
C ILE A 9 24.22 -11.05 -5.21
N ARG A 10 24.43 -10.24 -4.18
CA ARG A 10 23.83 -10.51 -2.87
C ARG A 10 22.39 -10.06 -2.96
N PRO A 11 21.41 -10.93 -2.64
CA PRO A 11 20.02 -10.51 -2.54
C PRO A 11 19.96 -9.33 -1.56
N ARG A 12 19.17 -8.31 -1.90
CA ARG A 12 18.88 -7.25 -0.92
C ARG A 12 18.22 -7.91 0.28
N PRO A 13 18.43 -7.40 1.52
CA PRO A 13 17.81 -7.99 2.69
C PRO A 13 16.30 -8.18 2.56
N ILE A 14 15.62 -7.30 1.84
CA ILE A 14 14.17 -7.38 1.57
C ILE A 14 13.78 -8.55 0.66
N ASP A 15 14.67 -9.02 -0.22
CA ASP A 15 14.43 -10.20 -1.06
C ASP A 15 14.39 -11.48 -0.19
N LEU A 16 15.06 -11.47 0.98
CA LEU A 16 14.99 -12.57 1.94
C LEU A 16 13.61 -12.66 2.59
N PHE A 17 12.89 -11.55 2.71
CA PHE A 17 11.59 -11.52 3.35
C PHE A 17 10.54 -12.23 2.49
N VAL A 18 10.65 -12.06 1.17
CA VAL A 18 9.82 -12.80 0.20
C VAL A 18 10.18 -14.28 0.21
N THR A 19 11.47 -14.61 0.06
CA THR A 19 11.91 -16.01 -0.08
C THR A 19 11.71 -16.86 1.18
N HIS A 20 11.69 -16.26 2.37
CA HIS A 20 11.50 -16.97 3.65
C HIS A 20 10.07 -16.87 4.20
N GLY A 21 9.10 -16.38 3.41
CA GLY A 21 7.70 -16.29 3.83
C GLY A 21 7.42 -15.28 4.96
N ILE A 22 8.35 -14.35 5.20
CA ILE A 22 8.20 -13.31 6.24
C ILE A 22 7.03 -12.38 5.90
N VAL A 23 6.75 -12.16 4.61
CA VAL A 23 5.61 -11.34 4.15
C VAL A 23 4.28 -11.81 4.77
N SER A 24 3.99 -13.11 4.73
CA SER A 24 2.77 -13.67 5.34
C SER A 24 2.73 -13.41 6.85
N LYS A 25 3.88 -13.53 7.54
CA LYS A 25 3.97 -13.26 8.97
C LYS A 25 3.73 -11.78 9.31
N LEU A 26 4.22 -10.86 8.48
CA LEU A 26 3.95 -9.43 8.62
C LEU A 26 2.46 -9.13 8.46
N VAL A 27 1.77 -9.81 7.53
CA VAL A 27 0.30 -9.69 7.37
C VAL A 27 -0.45 -10.19 8.61
N GLU A 28 0.04 -11.23 9.29
CA GLU A 28 -0.53 -11.66 10.58
C GLU A 28 -0.35 -10.57 11.67
N TYR A 29 0.81 -9.91 11.70
CA TYR A 29 1.08 -8.83 12.64
C TYR A 29 0.22 -7.58 12.41
N LEU A 30 -0.18 -7.30 11.17
CA LEU A 30 -1.14 -6.24 10.87
C LEU A 30 -2.50 -6.45 11.55
N LYS A 31 -2.87 -7.69 11.89
CA LYS A 31 -4.16 -8.04 12.52
C LYS A 31 -4.13 -7.92 14.05
N MET A 32 -2.99 -7.60 14.65
CA MET A 32 -2.84 -7.50 16.11
C MET A 32 -3.28 -6.13 16.62
N GLU A 33 -4.59 -5.88 16.69
CA GLU A 33 -5.17 -4.61 17.13
C GLU A 33 -4.73 -4.17 18.55
N GLU A 34 -4.44 -5.13 19.43
CA GLU A 34 -3.91 -4.87 20.77
C GLU A 34 -2.44 -4.41 20.77
N HIS A 35 -1.77 -4.45 19.61
CA HIS A 35 -0.35 -4.11 19.45
C HIS A 35 -0.13 -3.09 18.32
N PRO A 36 -0.57 -1.83 18.49
CA PRO A 36 -0.51 -0.81 17.45
C PRO A 36 0.92 -0.45 16.99
N GLU A 37 1.93 -0.57 17.86
CA GLU A 37 3.34 -0.44 17.44
C GLU A 37 3.75 -1.57 16.48
N MET A 38 3.31 -2.80 16.76
CA MET A 38 3.60 -3.95 15.91
C MET A 38 2.91 -3.84 14.55
N GLN A 39 1.64 -3.40 14.53
CA GLN A 39 0.91 -3.11 13.30
C GLN A 39 1.64 -2.05 12.46
N TYR A 40 2.05 -0.95 13.08
CA TYR A 40 2.77 0.12 12.40
C TYR A 40 4.10 -0.37 11.78
N ILE A 41 4.94 -1.05 12.56
CA ILE A 41 6.23 -1.58 12.08
C ILE A 41 6.01 -2.60 10.97
N ALA A 42 5.06 -3.52 11.12
CA ALA A 42 4.74 -4.51 10.10
C ALA A 42 4.27 -3.85 8.80
N CYS A 43 3.42 -2.83 8.90
CA CYS A 43 2.92 -2.07 7.75
C CYS A 43 4.05 -1.32 7.03
N TRP A 44 4.98 -0.74 7.80
CA TRP A 44 6.13 -0.05 7.24
C TRP A 44 7.09 -1.01 6.52
N VAL A 45 7.36 -2.18 7.09
CA VAL A 45 8.15 -3.21 6.40
C VAL A 45 7.47 -3.64 5.11
N LEU A 46 6.15 -3.91 5.13
CA LEU A 46 5.39 -4.29 3.93
C LEU A 46 5.41 -3.19 2.85
N THR A 47 5.36 -1.92 3.24
CA THR A 47 5.53 -0.79 2.30
C THR A 47 6.90 -0.86 1.63
N THR A 48 7.95 -1.18 2.39
CA THR A 48 9.31 -1.29 1.85
C THR A 48 9.44 -2.45 0.86
N VAL A 49 8.71 -3.55 1.09
CA VAL A 49 8.59 -4.64 0.12
C VAL A 49 7.84 -4.16 -1.14
N ALA A 50 6.70 -3.49 -0.97
CA ALA A 50 5.85 -3.01 -2.08
C ALA A 50 6.46 -1.86 -2.89
N PHE A 51 7.43 -1.13 -2.35
CA PHE A 51 8.26 -0.16 -3.11
C PHE A 51 9.31 -0.86 -4.00
N GLY A 52 9.41 -2.18 -3.91
CA GLY A 52 10.38 -3.00 -4.62
C GLY A 52 10.09 -3.17 -6.11
N ASN A 53 10.40 -4.36 -6.63
CA ASN A 53 10.01 -4.76 -7.98
C ASN A 53 8.64 -5.47 -7.97
N HIS A 54 8.14 -5.78 -9.16
CA HIS A 54 6.84 -6.43 -9.34
C HIS A 54 6.70 -7.75 -8.56
N GLU A 55 7.76 -8.58 -8.50
CA GLU A 55 7.72 -9.83 -7.74
C GLU A 55 7.52 -9.59 -6.24
N GLN A 56 8.10 -8.50 -5.72
CA GLN A 56 7.95 -8.10 -4.32
C GLN A 56 6.56 -7.55 -4.02
N THR A 57 6.05 -6.67 -4.88
CA THR A 57 4.67 -6.17 -4.77
C THR A 57 3.67 -7.32 -4.83
N SER A 58 3.85 -8.23 -5.81
CA SER A 58 3.00 -9.40 -5.99
C SER A 58 3.02 -10.31 -4.77
N ALA A 59 4.19 -10.51 -4.13
CA ALA A 59 4.28 -11.29 -2.89
C ALA A 59 3.45 -10.68 -1.74
N VAL A 60 3.41 -9.35 -1.61
CA VAL A 60 2.58 -8.65 -0.61
C VAL A 60 1.09 -8.89 -0.89
N VAL A 61 0.66 -8.76 -2.15
CA VAL A 61 -0.73 -8.98 -2.56
C VAL A 61 -1.15 -10.44 -2.37
N GLN A 62 -0.32 -11.39 -2.81
CA GLN A 62 -0.57 -12.83 -2.68
C GLN A 62 -0.63 -13.29 -1.22
N ALA A 63 0.09 -12.62 -0.32
CA ALA A 63 0.00 -12.87 1.12
C ALA A 63 -1.32 -12.39 1.76
N GLY A 64 -2.22 -11.76 0.98
CA GLY A 64 -3.51 -11.27 1.46
C GLY A 64 -3.44 -9.93 2.20
N ALA A 65 -2.39 -9.14 1.97
CA ALA A 65 -2.19 -7.88 2.68
C ALA A 65 -3.28 -6.84 2.36
N VAL A 66 -3.81 -6.83 1.14
CA VAL A 66 -4.72 -5.78 0.64
C VAL A 66 -5.94 -5.61 1.55
N ASP A 67 -6.60 -6.71 1.91
CA ASP A 67 -7.80 -6.63 2.76
C ASP A 67 -7.51 -6.09 4.16
N VAL A 68 -6.36 -6.50 4.71
CA VAL A 68 -5.94 -6.06 6.03
C VAL A 68 -5.57 -4.57 6.00
N LEU A 69 -4.83 -4.13 4.98
CA LEU A 69 -4.48 -2.73 4.78
C LEU A 69 -5.72 -1.84 4.60
N LEU A 70 -6.71 -2.29 3.83
CA LEU A 70 -7.98 -1.57 3.66
C LEU A 70 -8.80 -1.53 4.95
N HIS A 71 -8.69 -2.54 5.82
CA HIS A 71 -9.30 -2.51 7.14
C HIS A 71 -8.59 -1.52 8.08
N LEU A 72 -7.26 -1.40 7.99
CA LEU A 72 -6.48 -0.45 8.78
C LEU A 72 -6.79 1.02 8.47
N PHE A 73 -7.49 1.33 7.38
CA PHE A 73 -7.99 2.68 7.11
C PHE A 73 -8.97 3.16 8.19
N ASP A 74 -9.63 2.23 8.88
CA ASP A 74 -10.58 2.48 9.97
C ASP A 74 -9.89 2.43 11.35
N SER A 75 -8.56 2.33 11.40
CA SER A 75 -7.79 2.25 12.66
C SER A 75 -7.97 3.52 13.50
N PRO A 76 -8.12 3.40 14.84
CA PRO A 76 -8.16 4.55 15.73
C PRO A 76 -6.79 5.24 15.88
N VAL A 77 -5.72 4.67 15.32
CA VAL A 77 -4.35 5.17 15.43
C VAL A 77 -3.92 5.85 14.12
N PRO A 78 -3.84 7.19 14.06
CA PRO A 78 -3.66 7.92 12.79
C PRO A 78 -2.43 7.51 11.97
N ARG A 79 -1.27 7.29 12.61
CA ARG A 79 -0.04 6.87 11.90
C ARG A 79 -0.17 5.49 11.23
N ILE A 80 -1.04 4.60 11.74
CA ILE A 80 -1.29 3.29 11.12
C ILE A 80 -2.10 3.51 9.85
N VAL A 81 -3.10 4.39 9.91
CA VAL A 81 -3.89 4.81 8.75
C VAL A 81 -2.99 5.37 7.65
N ASP A 82 -2.10 6.31 8.01
CA ASP A 82 -1.15 6.91 7.06
C ASP A 82 -0.25 5.88 6.40
N GLN A 83 0.35 5.01 7.21
CA GLN A 83 1.23 3.96 6.70
C GLN A 83 0.49 2.95 5.81
N ALA A 84 -0.78 2.65 6.13
CA ALA A 84 -1.61 1.76 5.33
C ALA A 84 -1.96 2.36 3.98
N ILE A 85 -2.37 3.64 3.94
CA ILE A 85 -2.64 4.36 2.67
C ILE A 85 -1.35 4.40 1.85
N TRP A 86 -0.22 4.73 2.46
CA TRP A 86 1.06 4.78 1.78
C TRP A 86 1.47 3.42 1.21
N CYS A 87 1.27 2.33 1.94
CA CYS A 87 1.51 0.97 1.46
C CYS A 87 0.64 0.65 0.24
N ILE A 88 -0.66 0.98 0.29
CA ILE A 88 -1.59 0.79 -0.82
C ILE A 88 -1.19 1.64 -2.03
N GLY A 89 -0.75 2.89 -1.82
CA GLY A 89 -0.25 3.75 -2.88
C GLY A 89 0.94 3.15 -3.62
N ASN A 90 1.89 2.53 -2.90
CA ASN A 90 3.00 1.80 -3.53
C ASN A 90 2.52 0.58 -4.34
N ILE A 91 1.58 -0.22 -3.80
CA ILE A 91 0.97 -1.34 -4.56
C ILE A 91 0.28 -0.83 -5.82
N SER A 92 -0.46 0.28 -5.74
CA SER A 92 -1.16 0.87 -6.89
C SER A 92 -0.22 1.43 -7.96
N GLY A 93 0.99 1.85 -7.57
CA GLY A 93 2.01 2.37 -8.47
C GLY A 93 2.78 1.29 -9.24
N ASP A 94 2.64 0.02 -8.88
CA ASP A 94 3.35 -1.10 -9.52
C ASP A 94 2.87 -1.36 -10.96
N GLY A 95 1.57 -1.18 -11.21
CA GLY A 95 1.02 -1.24 -12.56
C GLY A 95 -0.46 -1.61 -12.65
N PRO A 96 -1.01 -1.70 -13.88
CA PRO A 96 -2.44 -1.88 -14.14
C PRO A 96 -3.08 -3.09 -13.46
N GLU A 97 -2.35 -4.21 -13.33
CA GLU A 97 -2.84 -5.42 -12.67
C GLU A 97 -3.14 -5.18 -11.19
N MET A 98 -2.19 -4.56 -10.47
CA MET A 98 -2.33 -4.24 -9.04
C MET A 98 -3.44 -3.23 -8.82
N GLN A 99 -3.55 -2.22 -9.69
CA GLN A 99 -4.64 -1.25 -9.65
C GLN A 99 -6.00 -1.93 -9.81
N LYS A 100 -6.17 -2.76 -10.86
CA LYS A 100 -7.42 -3.51 -11.08
C LYS A 100 -7.78 -4.37 -9.89
N HIS A 101 -6.79 -5.03 -9.28
CA HIS A 101 -7.01 -5.80 -8.06
C HIS A 101 -7.51 -4.91 -6.92
N LEU A 102 -6.84 -3.81 -6.61
CA LEU A 102 -7.24 -2.86 -5.56
C LEU A 102 -8.66 -2.29 -5.77
N LEU A 103 -9.02 -1.98 -7.01
CA LEU A 103 -10.35 -1.51 -7.36
C LEU A 103 -11.42 -2.56 -7.10
N SER A 104 -11.15 -3.81 -7.47
CA SER A 104 -12.07 -4.92 -7.18
C SER A 104 -12.31 -5.15 -5.68
N ARG A 105 -11.43 -4.63 -4.81
CA ARG A 105 -11.56 -4.64 -3.35
C ARG A 105 -12.20 -3.37 -2.76
N GLY A 106 -12.64 -2.44 -3.60
CA GLY A 106 -13.36 -1.23 -3.16
C GLY A 106 -12.47 -0.10 -2.65
N LEU A 107 -11.21 -0.03 -3.10
CA LEU A 107 -10.26 1.02 -2.68
C LEU A 107 -10.83 2.44 -2.84
N VAL A 108 -11.43 2.74 -3.99
CA VAL A 108 -11.99 4.06 -4.31
C VAL A 108 -13.05 4.47 -3.29
N THR A 109 -13.99 3.58 -3.00
CA THR A 109 -15.06 3.83 -2.03
C THR A 109 -14.49 4.16 -0.66
N LYS A 110 -13.46 3.41 -0.21
CA LYS A 110 -12.79 3.67 1.06
C LYS A 110 -12.07 5.03 1.09
N LEU A 111 -11.30 5.36 0.04
CA LEU A 111 -10.60 6.66 -0.04
C LEU A 111 -11.59 7.84 -0.03
N VAL A 112 -12.70 7.72 -0.77
CA VAL A 112 -13.79 8.71 -0.80
C VAL A 112 -14.41 8.90 0.58
N GLN A 113 -14.77 7.81 1.27
CA GLN A 113 -15.34 7.87 2.61
C GLN A 113 -14.40 8.56 3.60
N MET A 114 -13.11 8.22 3.57
CA MET A 114 -12.11 8.85 4.43
C MET A 114 -12.01 10.35 4.17
N ALA A 115 -11.93 10.75 2.91
CA ALA A 115 -11.84 12.15 2.53
C ALA A 115 -13.14 12.94 2.87
N GLN A 116 -14.31 12.28 2.89
CA GLN A 116 -15.60 12.89 3.27
C GLN A 116 -15.85 13.01 4.78
N CYS A 117 -15.22 12.18 5.63
CA CYS A 117 -15.36 12.23 7.10
C CYS A 117 -14.65 13.45 7.77
N GLN A 118 -14.63 14.56 7.03
CA GLN A 118 -13.66 15.64 6.94
C GLN A 118 -13.58 16.64 8.11
N ARG A 119 -13.83 16.25 9.37
CA ARG A 119 -13.76 17.23 10.48
C ARG A 119 -12.40 17.41 11.14
N LYS A 120 -11.45 16.46 11.03
CA LYS A 120 -10.08 16.57 11.59
C LYS A 120 -9.05 15.65 10.92
N LEU A 121 -8.99 15.56 9.59
CA LEU A 121 -7.88 14.83 8.96
C LEU A 121 -6.58 15.61 9.20
N ALA A 122 -5.51 14.93 9.62
CA ALA A 122 -4.19 15.53 9.58
C ALA A 122 -3.79 15.72 8.09
N SER A 123 -2.97 16.73 7.78
CA SER A 123 -2.61 17.02 6.39
C SER A 123 -1.95 15.84 5.66
N GLU A 124 -1.30 14.96 6.43
CA GLU A 124 -0.60 13.78 5.94
C GLU A 124 -1.55 12.72 5.35
N HIS A 125 -2.70 12.45 5.99
CA HIS A 125 -3.72 11.54 5.45
C HIS A 125 -4.18 12.00 4.07
N LEU A 126 -4.44 13.30 3.92
CA LEU A 126 -4.92 13.87 2.67
C LEU A 126 -3.86 13.79 1.58
N SER A 127 -2.60 14.10 1.89
CA SER A 127 -1.48 13.96 0.94
C SER A 127 -1.33 12.53 0.45
N ASN A 128 -1.42 11.54 1.34
CA ASN A 128 -1.31 10.13 0.99
C ASN A 128 -2.50 9.64 0.16
N ILE A 129 -3.72 10.10 0.46
CA ILE A 129 -4.92 9.82 -0.34
C ILE A 129 -4.76 10.41 -1.75
N VAL A 130 -4.40 11.69 -1.86
CA VAL A 130 -4.22 12.37 -3.15
C VAL A 130 -3.13 11.71 -3.98
N TRP A 131 -2.01 11.32 -3.36
CA TRP A 131 -0.94 10.62 -4.06
C TRP A 131 -1.38 9.23 -4.56
N THR A 132 -2.12 8.48 -3.73
CA THR A 132 -2.68 7.18 -4.14
C THR A 132 -3.66 7.33 -5.31
N LEU A 133 -4.52 8.35 -5.27
CA LEU A 133 -5.42 8.67 -6.37
C LEU A 133 -4.66 9.07 -7.64
N ALA A 134 -3.55 9.81 -7.52
CA ALA A 134 -2.71 10.17 -8.65
C ALA A 134 -2.14 8.92 -9.33
N ASN A 135 -1.63 7.94 -8.57
CA ASN A 135 -1.14 6.67 -9.12
C ASN A 135 -2.24 5.91 -9.89
N LEU A 136 -3.48 5.91 -9.39
CA LEU A 136 -4.62 5.29 -10.08
C LEU A 136 -4.95 6.00 -11.40
N CYS A 137 -4.80 7.33 -11.46
CA CYS A 137 -5.06 8.14 -12.66
C CYS A 137 -4.00 7.98 -13.76
N GLU A 138 -2.80 7.48 -13.45
CA GLU A 138 -1.75 7.29 -14.46
C GLU A 138 -2.11 6.20 -15.49
N ASN A 139 -3.08 5.35 -15.18
CA ASN A 139 -3.51 4.28 -16.06
C ASN A 139 -4.65 4.72 -16.99
N PRO A 140 -4.42 4.79 -18.32
CA PRO A 140 -5.44 5.23 -19.27
C PRO A 140 -6.59 4.23 -19.45
N GLU A 141 -6.42 2.98 -19.01
CA GLU A 141 -7.49 1.96 -19.04
C GLU A 141 -8.41 2.03 -17.82
N TYR A 142 -8.12 2.93 -16.87
CA TYR A 142 -8.90 3.12 -15.67
C TYR A 142 -10.32 3.63 -15.99
N PRO A 143 -11.39 3.00 -15.47
CA PRO A 143 -12.76 3.44 -15.71
C PRO A 143 -13.00 4.85 -15.17
N SER A 144 -13.29 5.80 -16.06
CA SER A 144 -13.55 7.20 -15.68
C SER A 144 -14.72 7.37 -14.71
N THR A 145 -15.65 6.42 -14.69
CA THR A 145 -16.80 6.37 -13.76
C THR A 145 -16.38 6.22 -12.30
N ASP A 146 -15.32 5.46 -12.03
CA ASP A 146 -14.83 5.26 -10.66
C ASP A 146 -14.11 6.52 -10.15
N MET A 147 -13.40 7.25 -11.02
CA MET A 147 -12.80 8.55 -10.67
C MET A 147 -13.83 9.67 -10.49
N GLN A 148 -14.96 9.65 -11.20
CA GLN A 148 -16.00 10.68 -11.06
C GLN A 148 -16.52 10.77 -9.62
N SER A 149 -16.60 9.63 -8.92
CA SER A 149 -16.97 9.59 -7.50
C SER A 149 -15.93 10.30 -6.62
N CYS A 150 -14.63 10.17 -6.93
CA CYS A 150 -13.55 10.88 -6.23
C CYS A 150 -13.62 12.40 -6.41
N LEU A 151 -13.98 12.88 -7.60
CA LEU A 151 -14.08 14.32 -7.88
C LEU A 151 -15.16 15.03 -7.05
N SER A 152 -16.17 14.30 -6.56
CA SER A 152 -17.23 14.89 -5.74
C SER A 152 -16.81 15.21 -4.29
N VAL A 153 -15.61 14.78 -3.89
CA VAL A 153 -15.11 14.85 -2.51
C VAL A 153 -14.11 15.99 -2.28
N PHE A 154 -13.45 16.44 -3.35
CA PHE A 154 -12.55 17.58 -3.35
C PHE A 154 -13.27 18.82 -3.89
#